data_AF-A0AAE8SU37-F1
#
_entry.id   AF-A0AAE8SU37-F1
#
_cell.length_a   1.000
_cell.length_b   1.000
_cell.length_c   1.000
_cell.angle_alpha   90.00
_cell.angle_beta   90.00
_cell.angle_gamma   90.00
#
_symmetry.space_group_name_H-M   'P 1'
#
loop_
_entity.id
_entity.type
_entity.pdbx_description
1 polymer ?
#
loop_
_entity_poly.entity_id
_entity_poly.type
_entity_poly.pdbx_seq_one_letter_code
_entity_poly.pdbx_strand_id
1 'polypeptide(L)'
;MKFDNPSQRSGSKDDEGLLASMTGMVLGDEAPKEMEFCPWRMARPFFDNFHEYQDWDFYYLYSPDMRYTGPFLFVSVEQLTTFLGIINSHLDTQLAIPDAHAKRFSYQFGSGNTPCPKYLGKVHDANSRAKLLDEKSLPACGDEALKYGQAGAEARDKVRETLETIAKYGHAKKKKTPGAKQARNREKRRTMMMMLQDALGLRPWEEALADSKDQKFDVGKAPPFPPKNSPVLIAIDVEVHETCHDIITEVGFAILDTEKTKTTAPGDIGRGWWALVESKHLRVKEYSFHCNHKYVDGCPDRFDFGTSDFVSNKDLLQSIDDIFLEHATQTSSAGQIIERDIIFVGHDIGSDDRYLASIGCHMDTKNVVLRADSKDLYQHLRSADQGRALISVLLDLGIDSKNLHNAGNDAVYTLRATIACAIEGMKEYTKQQETHCAEDVAGDVRYVQSEEVQEKEVSELLEASEEEVPEKRDVTWVPGKSYYYADDCDDDNLPMII
;
A
#
# COMPACT_ATOMS: atom_id res chain seq x y z
N MET A 1 -20.72 -10.67 8.39
CA MET A 1 -21.43 -11.87 8.88
C MET A 1 -22.70 -12.04 8.04
N LYS A 2 -22.97 -13.24 7.51
CA LYS A 2 -24.27 -13.58 6.91
C LYS A 2 -25.09 -14.27 7.99
N PHE A 3 -26.22 -13.69 8.37
CA PHE A 3 -27.21 -14.38 9.20
C PHE A 3 -28.23 -15.08 8.30
N ASP A 4 -28.79 -16.19 8.79
CA ASP A 4 -29.82 -16.91 8.05
C ASP A 4 -31.04 -16.02 7.82
N ASN A 5 -31.56 -16.11 6.60
CA ASN A 5 -32.66 -15.33 6.06
C ASN A 5 -33.90 -15.37 7.00
N PRO A 6 -34.54 -14.24 7.38
CA PRO A 6 -35.67 -14.23 8.32
C PRO A 6 -36.94 -14.90 7.76
N SER A 7 -36.93 -15.35 6.51
CA SER A 7 -38.11 -15.90 5.83
C SER A 7 -38.59 -17.27 6.33
N GLN A 8 -38.06 -17.81 7.43
CA GLN A 8 -38.56 -19.06 8.03
C GLN A 8 -38.62 -19.03 9.56
N ARG A 9 -39.56 -18.28 10.14
CA ARG A 9 -40.16 -18.63 11.43
C ARG A 9 -41.67 -18.44 11.39
N SER A 10 -42.39 -19.55 11.52
CA SER A 10 -43.82 -19.57 11.86
C SER A 10 -43.99 -19.10 13.30
N GLY A 11 -44.38 -17.84 13.48
CA GLY A 11 -44.73 -17.21 14.76
C GLY A 11 -45.74 -16.09 14.51
N SER A 12 -46.68 -15.93 15.44
CA SER A 12 -47.89 -15.08 15.42
C SER A 12 -47.93 -13.84 14.51
N LYS A 13 -49.06 -13.71 13.81
CA LYS A 13 -49.50 -12.63 12.90
C LYS A 13 -49.66 -11.22 13.52
N ASP A 14 -49.05 -10.95 14.66
CA ASP A 14 -49.35 -9.73 15.44
C ASP A 14 -48.21 -8.70 15.50
N ASP A 15 -47.06 -8.96 14.87
CA ASP A 15 -45.92 -8.01 14.82
C ASP A 15 -45.55 -7.52 13.39
N GLU A 16 -46.47 -7.63 12.42
CA GLU A 16 -46.32 -7.08 11.05
C GLU A 16 -46.54 -5.54 10.99
N GLY A 17 -46.17 -4.82 12.06
CA GLY A 17 -46.61 -3.46 12.29
C GLY A 17 -45.61 -2.57 13.03
N LEU A 18 -44.31 -2.63 12.74
CA LEU A 18 -43.35 -1.62 13.23
C LEU A 18 -42.13 -1.52 12.29
N LEU A 19 -42.35 -0.89 11.14
CA LEU A 19 -41.38 -0.05 10.42
C LEU A 19 -42.11 0.55 9.21
N ALA A 20 -43.16 1.32 9.49
CA ALA A 20 -43.75 2.20 8.49
C ALA A 20 -42.69 3.24 8.12
N SER A 21 -42.28 3.23 6.85
CA SER A 21 -41.53 4.28 6.14
C SER A 21 -41.84 5.67 6.70
N MET A 22 -40.97 6.21 7.56
CA MET A 22 -41.34 7.34 8.40
C MET A 22 -41.40 8.69 7.67
N THR A 23 -40.96 8.78 6.42
CA THR A 23 -41.04 10.04 5.68
C THR A 23 -41.37 9.76 4.22
N GLY A 24 -42.49 10.29 3.71
CA GLY A 24 -42.81 10.29 2.27
C GLY A 24 -41.91 11.25 1.47
N MET A 25 -40.64 11.34 1.84
CA MET A 25 -39.67 12.29 1.32
C MET A 25 -39.13 11.82 -0.03
N VAL A 26 -38.88 12.78 -0.90
CA VAL A 26 -38.25 12.56 -2.21
C VAL A 26 -36.85 13.17 -2.23
N LEU A 27 -36.02 12.74 -3.17
CA LEU A 27 -34.64 13.20 -3.32
C LEU A 27 -34.56 14.73 -3.28
N GLY A 28 -33.76 15.27 -2.35
CA GLY A 28 -33.55 16.71 -2.18
C GLY A 28 -34.46 17.38 -1.15
N ASP A 29 -35.45 16.69 -0.60
CA ASP A 29 -36.29 17.21 0.50
C ASP A 29 -35.43 17.48 1.75
N GLU A 30 -35.65 18.62 2.40
CA GLU A 30 -34.96 18.94 3.65
C GLU A 30 -35.46 18.08 4.80
N ALA A 31 -34.54 17.49 5.56
CA ALA A 31 -34.91 16.70 6.71
C ALA A 31 -35.52 17.53 7.85
N PRO A 32 -36.36 16.92 8.70
CA PRO A 32 -36.94 17.58 9.87
C PRO A 32 -35.85 18.19 10.76
N LYS A 33 -36.07 19.41 11.25
CA LYS A 33 -35.07 20.16 12.05
C LYS A 33 -34.70 19.50 13.38
N GLU A 34 -35.62 18.71 13.94
CA GLU A 34 -35.42 17.98 15.19
C GLU A 34 -34.72 16.62 14.98
N MET A 35 -34.45 16.24 13.71
CA MET A 35 -33.82 14.96 13.40
C MET A 35 -32.35 14.98 13.80
N GLU A 36 -31.93 13.91 14.48
CA GLU A 36 -30.54 13.65 14.82
C GLU A 36 -29.89 12.73 13.80
N PHE A 37 -28.68 13.10 13.38
CA PHE A 37 -27.94 12.42 12.33
C PHE A 37 -26.68 11.76 12.88
N CYS A 38 -26.48 10.50 12.49
CA CYS A 38 -25.21 9.81 12.62
C CYS A 38 -24.45 9.89 11.28
N PRO A 39 -23.20 10.36 11.25
CA PRO A 39 -22.40 10.35 10.03
C PRO A 39 -22.19 8.92 9.56
N TRP A 40 -22.49 8.66 8.29
CA TRP A 40 -22.42 7.30 7.73
C TRP A 40 -21.03 6.69 7.90
N ARG A 41 -19.96 7.48 7.81
CA ARG A 41 -18.59 7.01 8.03
C ARG A 41 -18.30 6.46 9.42
N MET A 42 -19.12 6.83 10.42
CA MET A 42 -19.03 6.33 11.79
C MET A 42 -19.85 5.06 12.00
N ALA A 43 -20.90 4.86 11.21
CA ALA A 43 -21.72 3.64 11.21
C ALA A 43 -21.14 2.55 10.29
N ARG A 44 -20.52 2.93 9.16
CA ARG A 44 -20.00 2.03 8.10
C ARG A 44 -19.09 0.91 8.62
N PRO A 45 -18.08 1.16 9.48
CA PRO A 45 -17.10 0.12 9.88
C PRO A 45 -17.72 -1.09 10.57
N PHE A 46 -18.94 -0.95 11.08
CA PHE A 46 -19.58 -1.99 11.87
C PHE A 46 -20.44 -2.94 11.01
N PHE A 47 -20.78 -2.61 9.75
CA PHE A 47 -21.89 -3.27 9.05
C PHE A 47 -21.75 -3.40 7.51
N ASP A 48 -21.21 -4.51 7.02
CA ASP A 48 -21.07 -4.75 5.57
C ASP A 48 -22.38 -5.10 4.85
N ASN A 49 -23.37 -5.67 5.55
CA ASN A 49 -24.66 -6.12 5.00
C ASN A 49 -25.88 -5.48 5.68
N PHE A 50 -25.76 -4.24 6.15
CA PHE A 50 -26.81 -3.55 6.94
C PHE A 50 -28.21 -3.53 6.29
N HIS A 51 -28.27 -3.59 4.95
CA HIS A 51 -29.50 -3.56 4.16
C HIS A 51 -30.27 -4.88 4.19
N GLU A 52 -29.68 -5.97 4.68
CA GLU A 52 -30.35 -7.26 4.85
C GLU A 52 -31.27 -7.29 6.08
N TYR A 53 -31.13 -6.32 7.00
CA TYR A 53 -31.81 -6.33 8.31
C TYR A 53 -32.91 -5.28 8.46
N GLN A 54 -32.76 -4.14 7.78
CA GLN A 54 -33.76 -3.09 7.73
C GLN A 54 -33.54 -2.20 6.51
N ASP A 55 -34.55 -1.39 6.19
CA ASP A 55 -34.45 -0.30 5.23
C ASP A 55 -33.70 0.90 5.84
N TRP A 56 -32.85 1.54 5.04
CA TRP A 56 -32.05 2.69 5.47
C TRP A 56 -32.32 3.92 4.63
N ASP A 57 -32.66 5.00 5.30
CA ASP A 57 -32.85 6.32 4.71
C ASP A 57 -31.56 7.11 4.85
N PHE A 58 -31.00 7.48 3.71
CA PHE A 58 -29.76 8.25 3.64
C PHE A 58 -30.04 9.72 3.42
N TYR A 59 -29.17 10.54 4.01
CA TYR A 59 -29.20 11.99 3.89
C TYR A 59 -27.82 12.51 3.51
N TYR A 60 -27.77 13.66 2.85
CA TYR A 60 -26.53 14.28 2.42
C TYR A 60 -26.48 15.76 2.78
N LEU A 61 -25.27 16.26 3.04
CA LEU A 61 -25.01 17.68 3.28
C LEU A 61 -23.65 18.08 2.68
N TYR A 62 -23.65 19.15 1.90
CA TYR A 62 -22.43 19.74 1.35
C TYR A 62 -21.74 20.65 2.36
N SER A 63 -20.40 20.61 2.38
CA SER A 63 -19.62 21.51 3.22
C SER A 63 -19.61 22.94 2.66
N PRO A 64 -19.64 23.98 3.50
CA PRO A 64 -19.34 25.35 3.06
C PRO A 64 -17.86 25.53 2.69
N ASP A 65 -17.01 24.56 3.01
CA ASP A 65 -15.59 24.57 2.70
C ASP A 65 -15.31 23.80 1.40
N MET A 66 -14.88 24.55 0.38
CA MET A 66 -14.62 24.06 -0.98
C MET A 66 -13.47 23.04 -1.06
N ARG A 67 -12.73 22.79 0.04
CA ARG A 67 -11.74 21.70 0.12
C ARG A 67 -12.37 20.32 0.07
N TYR A 68 -13.65 20.19 0.43
CA TYR A 68 -14.39 18.93 0.35
C TYR A 68 -15.14 18.88 -0.99
N THR A 69 -14.75 17.95 -1.86
CA THR A 69 -15.26 17.83 -3.23
C THR A 69 -16.58 17.08 -3.34
N GLY A 70 -16.98 16.34 -2.29
CA GLY A 70 -18.22 15.56 -2.22
C GLY A 70 -19.04 15.83 -0.95
N PRO A 71 -20.30 15.35 -0.90
CA PRO A 71 -21.17 15.57 0.25
C PRO A 71 -20.83 14.62 1.41
N PHE A 72 -21.15 15.05 2.62
CA PHE A 72 -21.14 14.20 3.80
C PHE A 72 -22.44 13.39 3.83
N LEU A 73 -22.33 12.08 4.07
CA LEU A 73 -23.47 11.17 4.15
C LEU A 73 -23.87 10.89 5.59
N PHE A 74 -25.17 10.77 5.82
CA PHE A 74 -25.77 10.57 7.14
C PHE A 74 -26.91 9.55 7.09
N VAL A 75 -27.16 8.95 8.24
CA VAL A 75 -28.37 8.18 8.56
C VAL A 75 -28.97 8.76 9.84
N SER A 76 -30.24 8.50 10.13
CA SER A 76 -30.81 8.96 11.40
C SER A 76 -30.24 8.15 12.59
N VAL A 77 -30.09 8.80 13.74
CA VAL A 77 -29.68 8.13 14.99
C VAL A 77 -30.73 7.08 15.41
N GLU A 78 -32.00 7.34 15.11
CA GLU A 78 -33.11 6.40 15.34
C GLU A 78 -32.91 5.10 14.55
N GLN A 79 -32.59 5.18 13.25
CA GLN A 79 -32.32 3.99 12.43
C GLN A 79 -31.13 3.19 12.94
N LEU A 80 -30.05 3.88 13.35
CA LEU A 80 -28.90 3.20 13.95
C LEU A 80 -29.28 2.50 15.26
N THR A 81 -30.04 3.16 16.13
CA THR A 81 -30.45 2.61 17.43
C THR A 81 -31.36 1.39 17.27
N THR A 82 -32.35 1.47 16.37
CA THR A 82 -33.24 0.34 16.03
C THR A 82 -32.44 -0.85 15.54
N PHE A 83 -31.47 -0.60 14.67
CA PHE A 83 -30.62 -1.66 14.13
C PHE A 83 -29.74 -2.33 15.18
N LEU A 84 -29.13 -1.55 16.09
CA LEU A 84 -28.41 -2.12 17.23
C LEU A 84 -29.32 -3.00 18.10
N GLY A 85 -30.57 -2.58 18.29
CA GLY A 85 -31.60 -3.40 18.97
C GLY A 85 -31.91 -4.72 18.27
N ILE A 86 -31.98 -4.72 16.92
CA ILE A 86 -32.14 -5.94 16.11
C ILE A 86 -30.95 -6.88 16.34
N ILE A 87 -29.72 -6.35 16.30
CA ILE A 87 -28.51 -7.16 16.52
C ILE A 87 -28.48 -7.73 17.94
N ASN A 88 -28.77 -6.91 18.95
CA ASN A 88 -28.83 -7.34 20.35
C ASN A 88 -29.81 -8.49 20.54
N SER A 89 -30.97 -8.42 19.89
CA SER A 89 -31.99 -9.47 19.94
C SER A 89 -31.57 -10.77 19.26
N HIS A 90 -30.77 -10.69 18.19
CA HIS A 90 -30.32 -11.87 17.44
C HIS A 90 -29.07 -12.53 18.04
N LEU A 91 -28.18 -11.73 18.64
CA LEU A 91 -26.86 -12.18 19.09
C LEU A 91 -26.72 -12.28 20.61
N ASP A 92 -27.77 -11.97 21.36
CA ASP A 92 -27.74 -11.90 22.83
C ASP A 92 -26.61 -10.98 23.31
N THR A 93 -26.57 -9.77 22.74
CA THR A 93 -25.57 -8.72 23.02
C THR A 93 -26.27 -7.46 23.54
N GLN A 94 -25.48 -6.45 23.98
CA GLN A 94 -26.00 -5.20 24.54
C GLN A 94 -25.44 -3.96 23.87
N LEU A 95 -25.18 -4.04 22.56
CA LEU A 95 -24.68 -2.96 21.71
C LEU A 95 -25.50 -1.68 21.87
N ALA A 96 -24.88 -0.62 22.35
CA ALA A 96 -25.46 0.71 22.45
C ALA A 96 -24.46 1.79 22.02
N ILE A 97 -24.98 2.96 21.62
CA ILE A 97 -24.15 4.15 21.43
C ILE A 97 -23.61 4.56 22.81
N PRO A 98 -22.30 4.58 23.05
CA PRO A 98 -21.77 4.82 24.39
C PRO A 98 -22.07 6.24 24.88
N ASP A 99 -22.59 6.40 26.10
CA ASP A 99 -22.90 7.71 26.70
C ASP A 99 -21.69 8.66 26.71
N ALA A 100 -20.49 8.12 26.98
CA ALA A 100 -19.24 8.87 26.97
C ALA A 100 -18.90 9.47 25.59
N HIS A 101 -19.51 8.95 24.52
CA HIS A 101 -19.24 9.30 23.13
C HIS A 101 -20.51 9.65 22.33
N ALA A 102 -21.68 9.78 22.97
CA ALA A 102 -22.95 10.03 22.29
C ALA A 102 -22.92 11.27 21.37
N LYS A 103 -22.22 12.34 21.80
CA LYS A 103 -21.99 13.56 21.01
C LYS A 103 -21.21 13.34 19.71
N ARG A 104 -20.59 12.17 19.53
CA ARG A 104 -19.88 11.80 18.29
C ARG A 104 -20.79 11.11 17.29
N PHE A 105 -21.88 10.50 17.73
CA PHE A 105 -22.81 9.74 16.88
C PHE A 105 -24.12 10.49 16.63
N SER A 106 -24.39 11.57 17.37
CA SER A 106 -25.59 12.39 17.20
C SER A 106 -25.22 13.85 16.91
N TYR A 107 -25.63 14.34 15.74
CA TYR A 107 -25.51 15.74 15.32
C TYR A 107 -26.86 16.28 14.85
N GLN A 108 -27.12 17.55 15.17
CA GLN A 108 -28.28 18.29 14.70
C GLN A 108 -27.84 19.43 13.79
N PHE A 109 -28.59 19.64 12.71
CA PHE A 109 -28.31 20.64 11.68
C PHE A 109 -29.54 21.54 11.45
N GLY A 110 -29.41 22.62 10.68
CA GLY A 110 -30.52 23.54 10.40
C GLY A 110 -30.74 24.66 11.43
N SER A 111 -29.85 24.79 12.41
CA SER A 111 -29.87 25.91 13.39
C SER A 111 -29.31 27.20 12.79
N GLY A 112 -29.83 28.36 13.19
CA GLY A 112 -29.28 29.66 12.77
C GLY A 112 -29.34 29.96 11.26
N ASN A 113 -30.36 29.44 10.56
CA ASN A 113 -30.56 29.54 9.11
C ASN A 113 -29.49 28.83 8.26
N THR A 114 -28.75 27.88 8.85
CA THR A 114 -27.84 27.00 8.11
C THR A 114 -28.60 25.90 7.37
N PRO A 115 -28.02 25.29 6.32
CA PRO A 115 -28.64 24.15 5.64
C PRO A 115 -28.86 22.95 6.57
N CYS A 116 -29.93 22.20 6.30
CA CYS A 116 -30.21 20.91 6.92
C CYS A 116 -29.85 19.78 5.92
N PRO A 117 -29.41 18.58 6.37
CA PRO A 117 -29.26 17.43 5.51
C PRO A 117 -30.51 17.17 4.67
N LYS A 118 -30.31 16.85 3.39
CA LYS A 118 -31.38 16.55 2.45
C LYS A 118 -31.48 15.05 2.24
N TYR A 119 -32.69 14.57 1.98
CA TYR A 119 -32.94 13.16 1.71
C TYR A 119 -32.25 12.74 0.40
N LEU A 120 -31.45 11.68 0.46
CA LEU A 120 -30.75 11.06 -0.66
C LEU A 120 -31.55 9.89 -1.26
N GLY A 121 -32.23 9.14 -0.41
CA GLY A 121 -33.05 7.99 -0.81
C GLY A 121 -32.89 6.79 0.11
N LYS A 122 -33.55 5.69 -0.25
CA LYS A 122 -33.68 4.49 0.56
C LYS A 122 -32.84 3.33 0.02
N VAL A 123 -32.07 2.71 0.90
CA VAL A 123 -31.33 1.46 0.66
C VAL A 123 -32.06 0.30 1.33
N HIS A 124 -32.48 -0.67 0.52
CA HIS A 124 -33.23 -1.86 0.96
C HIS A 124 -32.71 -3.16 0.33
N ASP A 125 -31.72 -3.06 -0.56
CA ASP A 125 -31.05 -4.21 -1.19
C ASP A 125 -29.63 -3.82 -1.67
N ALA A 126 -28.88 -4.80 -2.17
CA ALA A 126 -27.52 -4.57 -2.67
C ALA A 126 -27.48 -3.65 -3.91
N ASN A 127 -28.52 -3.64 -4.73
CA ASN A 127 -28.60 -2.83 -5.96
C ASN A 127 -28.83 -1.36 -5.65
N SER A 128 -29.79 -1.07 -4.76
CA SER A 128 -30.08 0.27 -4.23
C SER A 128 -28.87 0.82 -3.47
N ARG A 129 -28.18 -0.01 -2.69
CA ARG A 129 -26.89 0.36 -2.07
C ARG A 129 -25.87 0.79 -3.11
N ALA A 130 -25.59 -0.07 -4.10
CA ALA A 130 -24.59 0.21 -5.13
C ALA A 130 -24.94 1.46 -5.95
N LYS A 131 -26.22 1.67 -6.24
CA LYS A 131 -26.70 2.80 -7.02
C LYS A 131 -26.73 4.12 -6.26
N LEU A 132 -27.00 4.10 -4.94
CA LEU A 132 -27.24 5.31 -4.15
C LEU A 132 -25.97 5.83 -3.46
N LEU A 133 -25.02 4.94 -3.19
CA LEU A 133 -23.75 5.26 -2.53
C LEU A 133 -22.55 5.29 -3.50
N ASP A 134 -22.78 5.16 -4.81
CA ASP A 134 -21.75 5.40 -5.83
C ASP A 134 -21.49 6.92 -5.94
N GLU A 135 -20.23 7.34 -5.82
CA GLU A 135 -19.84 8.75 -5.91
C GLU A 135 -20.32 9.42 -7.21
N LYS A 136 -20.40 8.67 -8.31
CA LYS A 136 -20.88 9.17 -9.61
C LYS A 136 -22.39 9.43 -9.64
N SER A 137 -23.12 8.86 -8.69
CA SER A 137 -24.59 8.95 -8.58
C SER A 137 -25.05 10.04 -7.60
N LEU A 138 -24.12 10.61 -6.83
CA LEU A 138 -24.46 11.59 -5.80
C LEU A 138 -24.95 12.91 -6.43
N PRO A 139 -25.99 13.55 -5.86
CA PRO A 139 -26.52 14.81 -6.37
C PRO A 139 -25.45 15.88 -6.38
N ALA A 140 -25.34 16.70 -7.44
CA ALA A 140 -24.42 17.83 -7.47
C ALA A 140 -24.75 18.87 -6.39
N CYS A 141 -23.74 19.65 -5.99
CA CYS A 141 -23.91 20.77 -5.04
C CYS A 141 -24.94 21.78 -5.58
N GLY A 142 -25.96 22.10 -4.79
CA GLY A 142 -27.09 22.96 -5.16
C GLY A 142 -27.12 24.28 -4.39
N ASP A 143 -28.32 24.70 -3.97
CA ASP A 143 -28.59 25.98 -3.28
C ASP A 143 -28.00 26.10 -1.86
N GLU A 144 -27.32 25.07 -1.34
CA GLU A 144 -26.69 25.07 -0.02
C GLU A 144 -25.72 26.24 0.16
N ALA A 145 -24.94 26.57 -0.89
CA ALA A 145 -24.02 27.71 -0.87
C ALA A 145 -24.74 29.05 -0.66
N LEU A 146 -25.94 29.22 -1.23
CA LEU A 146 -26.77 30.42 -1.04
C LEU A 146 -27.32 30.50 0.39
N LYS A 147 -27.76 29.37 0.96
CA LYS A 147 -28.23 29.30 2.35
C LYS A 147 -27.11 29.55 3.36
N TYR A 148 -25.90 29.04 3.12
CA TYR A 148 -24.74 29.41 3.92
C TYR A 148 -24.47 30.92 3.85
N GLY A 149 -24.57 31.54 2.67
CA GLY A 149 -24.42 33.00 2.51
C GLY A 149 -25.43 33.84 3.32
N GLN A 150 -26.62 33.30 3.59
CA GLN A 150 -27.69 33.94 4.36
C GLN A 150 -27.62 33.63 5.87
N ALA A 151 -26.78 32.68 6.28
CA ALA A 151 -26.61 32.31 7.68
C ALA A 151 -25.62 33.23 8.41
N GLY A 152 -25.87 33.46 9.71
CA GLY A 152 -24.95 34.20 10.57
C GLY A 152 -23.56 33.55 10.59
N ALA A 153 -22.50 34.36 10.72
CA ALA A 153 -21.12 33.87 10.69
C ALA A 153 -20.86 32.78 11.75
N GLU A 154 -21.38 32.97 12.97
CA GLU A 154 -21.26 32.01 14.07
C GLU A 154 -21.94 30.66 13.76
N ALA A 155 -23.12 30.68 13.14
CA ALA A 155 -23.83 29.46 12.77
C ALA A 155 -23.10 28.69 11.64
N ARG A 156 -22.53 29.42 10.67
CA ARG A 156 -21.70 28.82 9.61
C ARG A 156 -20.44 28.19 10.17
N ASP A 157 -19.76 28.88 11.08
CA ASP A 157 -18.52 28.42 11.69
C ASP A 157 -18.74 27.14 12.49
N LYS A 158 -19.87 27.06 13.22
CA LYS A 158 -20.28 25.86 13.94
C LYS A 158 -20.50 24.67 13.00
N VAL A 159 -21.20 24.86 11.88
CA VAL A 159 -21.42 23.78 10.89
C VAL A 159 -20.10 23.36 10.24
N ARG A 160 -19.22 24.31 9.91
CA ARG A 160 -17.88 24.01 9.39
C ARG A 160 -17.06 23.18 10.38
N GLU A 161 -16.99 23.59 11.64
CA GLU A 161 -16.26 22.87 12.69
C GLU A 161 -16.82 21.46 12.91
N THR A 162 -18.14 21.31 12.83
CA THR A 162 -18.84 20.02 12.94
C THR A 162 -18.43 19.09 11.79
N LEU A 163 -18.52 19.56 10.55
CA LEU A 163 -18.13 18.78 9.38
C LEU A 163 -16.63 18.49 9.33
N GLU A 164 -15.78 19.43 9.76
CA GLU A 164 -14.35 19.18 9.91
C GLU A 164 -14.05 18.09 10.96
N THR A 165 -14.77 18.11 12.08
CA THR A 165 -14.64 17.09 13.14
C THR A 165 -15.06 15.72 12.60
N ILE A 166 -16.20 15.68 11.90
CA ILE A 166 -16.66 14.47 11.22
C ILE A 166 -15.60 14.01 10.22
N ALA A 167 -15.03 14.89 9.40
CA ALA A 167 -14.01 14.55 8.40
C ALA A 167 -12.70 14.04 9.00
N LYS A 168 -12.30 14.48 10.19
CA LYS A 168 -11.06 14.05 10.87
C LYS A 168 -11.19 12.67 11.53
N TYR A 169 -12.41 12.17 11.72
CA TYR A 169 -12.66 10.85 12.28
C TYR A 169 -11.99 9.74 11.44
N GLY A 170 -11.44 8.68 12.05
CA GLY A 170 -10.67 7.64 11.32
C GLY A 170 -9.36 8.10 10.66
N HIS A 171 -9.00 9.39 10.74
CA HIS A 171 -7.70 9.92 10.29
C HIS A 171 -6.78 10.31 11.46
N ALA A 172 -7.09 9.84 12.67
CA ALA A 172 -6.21 10.01 13.81
C ALA A 172 -4.92 9.22 13.54
N LYS A 173 -3.86 9.91 13.10
CA LYS A 173 -2.52 9.32 13.08
C LYS A 173 -2.23 8.78 14.47
N LYS A 174 -2.09 7.46 14.62
CA LYS A 174 -1.49 6.84 15.83
C LYS A 174 -0.31 7.71 16.23
N LYS A 175 -0.24 8.16 17.49
CA LYS A 175 1.01 8.65 18.08
C LYS A 175 1.96 7.44 18.14
N LYS A 176 2.52 7.06 17.00
CA LYS A 176 3.54 6.02 16.90
C LYS A 176 4.75 6.58 17.63
N THR A 177 5.22 5.90 18.66
CA THR A 177 6.50 6.19 19.31
C THR A 177 7.56 6.26 18.20
N PRO A 178 8.21 7.41 17.96
CA PRO A 178 9.09 7.60 16.81
C PRO A 178 10.17 6.51 16.69
N GLY A 179 10.63 5.98 17.84
CA GLY A 179 11.60 4.89 17.92
C GLY A 179 11.11 3.55 17.37
N ALA A 180 9.88 3.13 17.66
CA ALA A 180 9.35 1.83 17.22
C ALA A 180 9.19 1.75 15.69
N LYS A 181 8.71 2.84 15.06
CA LYS A 181 8.63 2.93 13.59
C LYS A 181 10.02 2.89 12.96
N GLN A 182 10.98 3.61 13.53
CA GLN A 182 12.34 3.63 13.01
C GLN A 182 13.02 2.26 13.16
N ALA A 183 12.83 1.58 14.28
CA ALA A 183 13.32 0.22 14.52
C ALA A 183 12.71 -0.77 13.52
N ARG A 184 11.38 -0.78 13.35
CA ARG A 184 10.70 -1.63 12.36
C ARG A 184 11.19 -1.36 10.93
N ASN A 185 11.42 -0.10 10.57
CA ASN A 185 11.96 0.24 9.25
C ASN A 185 13.41 -0.22 9.08
N ARG A 186 14.25 -0.11 10.13
CA ARG A 186 15.62 -0.67 10.09
C ARG A 186 15.59 -2.18 9.88
N GLU A 187 14.73 -2.89 10.60
CA GLU A 187 14.59 -4.34 10.47
C GLU A 187 14.11 -4.73 9.08
N LYS A 188 13.06 -4.08 8.55
CA LYS A 188 12.60 -4.31 7.17
C LYS A 188 13.72 -4.20 6.13
N ARG A 189 14.59 -3.19 6.25
CA ARG A 189 15.72 -3.02 5.33
C ARG A 189 16.80 -4.09 5.51
N ARG A 190 17.05 -4.50 6.76
CA ARG A 190 17.95 -5.64 7.06
C ARG A 190 17.41 -6.92 6.43
N THR A 191 16.13 -7.23 6.63
CA THR A 191 15.48 -8.42 6.03
C THR A 191 15.55 -8.35 4.50
N MET A 192 15.28 -7.19 3.89
CA MET A 192 15.39 -6.98 2.44
C MET A 192 16.81 -7.28 1.93
N MET A 193 17.84 -6.77 2.61
CA MET A 193 19.24 -7.04 2.28
C MET A 193 19.56 -8.54 2.33
N MET A 194 19.11 -9.23 3.38
CA MET A 194 19.32 -10.67 3.55
C MET A 194 18.64 -11.47 2.42
N MET A 195 17.37 -11.20 2.16
CA MET A 195 16.61 -11.89 1.10
C MET A 195 17.23 -11.67 -0.29
N LEU A 196 17.72 -10.46 -0.56
CA LEU A 196 18.43 -10.17 -1.81
C LEU A 196 19.75 -10.94 -1.91
N GLN A 197 20.53 -11.02 -0.82
CA GLN A 197 21.79 -11.77 -0.78
C GLN A 197 21.56 -13.27 -0.95
N ASP A 198 20.49 -13.84 -0.37
CA ASP A 198 20.09 -15.23 -0.56
C ASP A 198 19.70 -15.50 -2.02
N ALA A 199 18.90 -14.61 -2.62
CA ALA A 199 18.50 -14.70 -4.02
C ALA A 199 19.69 -14.60 -4.99
N LEU A 200 20.76 -13.90 -4.61
CA LEU A 200 21.99 -13.79 -5.40
C LEU A 200 23.01 -14.91 -5.12
N GLY A 201 22.69 -15.86 -4.23
CA GLY A 201 23.59 -16.97 -3.88
C GLY A 201 24.80 -16.55 -3.04
N LEU A 202 24.75 -15.38 -2.41
CA LEU A 202 25.86 -14.84 -1.63
C LEU A 202 25.89 -15.36 -0.20
N ARG A 203 24.75 -15.87 0.28
CA ARG A 203 24.55 -16.38 1.64
C ARG A 203 23.99 -17.79 1.63
N PRO A 204 24.28 -18.58 2.68
CA PRO A 204 23.65 -19.88 2.84
C PRO A 204 22.16 -19.72 3.17
N TRP A 205 21.34 -20.59 2.59
CA TRP A 205 19.92 -20.73 2.90
C TRP A 205 19.61 -22.22 3.17
N GLU A 206 18.45 -22.52 3.76
CA GLU A 206 18.15 -23.84 4.38
C GLU A 206 18.54 -25.06 3.54
N GLU A 207 18.23 -25.07 2.24
CA GLU A 207 18.53 -26.21 1.36
C GLU A 207 20.00 -26.23 0.87
N ALA A 208 20.70 -25.09 0.89
CA ALA A 208 22.11 -24.97 0.53
C ALA A 208 23.08 -25.32 1.69
N LEU A 209 22.58 -25.42 2.92
CA LEU A 209 23.36 -25.75 4.13
C LEU A 209 23.81 -27.21 4.22
N ALA A 210 23.35 -28.09 3.32
CA ALA A 210 23.65 -29.52 3.36
C ALA A 210 25.11 -29.86 2.98
N ASP A 211 25.73 -29.07 2.08
CA ASP A 211 27.03 -29.43 1.48
C ASP A 211 28.16 -28.40 1.70
N SER A 212 27.93 -27.24 2.31
CA SER A 212 28.93 -26.13 2.27
C SER A 212 28.87 -25.14 3.44
N LYS A 213 28.81 -25.63 4.70
CA LYS A 213 28.77 -24.77 5.91
C LYS A 213 29.98 -23.83 6.10
N ASP A 214 31.12 -24.13 5.48
CA ASP A 214 32.38 -23.40 5.68
C ASP A 214 32.77 -22.50 4.50
N GLN A 215 31.92 -22.37 3.48
CA GLN A 215 32.24 -21.56 2.30
C GLN A 215 31.98 -20.07 2.57
N LYS A 216 33.07 -19.30 2.64
CA LYS A 216 33.01 -17.84 2.78
C LYS A 216 32.75 -17.16 1.43
N PHE A 217 32.05 -16.04 1.48
CA PHE A 217 31.88 -15.17 0.32
C PHE A 217 33.23 -14.57 -0.10
N ASP A 218 33.58 -14.73 -1.38
CA ASP A 218 34.77 -14.17 -2.01
C ASP A 218 34.33 -13.50 -3.30
N VAL A 219 34.48 -12.17 -3.35
CA VAL A 219 34.04 -11.35 -4.47
C VAL A 219 34.72 -11.73 -5.80
N GLY A 220 35.91 -12.32 -5.74
CA GLY A 220 36.67 -12.78 -6.91
C GLY A 220 36.30 -14.17 -7.41
N LYS A 221 35.35 -14.86 -6.77
CA LYS A 221 34.90 -16.21 -7.12
C LYS A 221 33.41 -16.23 -7.43
N ALA A 222 32.97 -17.25 -8.16
CA ALA A 222 31.54 -17.49 -8.35
C ALA A 222 30.82 -17.61 -7.00
N PRO A 223 29.52 -17.24 -6.93
CA PRO A 223 28.73 -17.34 -5.69
C PRO A 223 28.89 -18.71 -5.04
N PRO A 224 29.15 -18.75 -3.71
CA PRO A 224 29.34 -20.01 -3.00
C PRO A 224 28.06 -20.85 -2.97
N PHE A 225 26.88 -20.23 -3.07
CA PHE A 225 25.60 -20.92 -3.00
C PHE A 225 24.81 -20.73 -4.30
N PRO A 226 23.94 -21.70 -4.67
CA PRO A 226 22.97 -21.46 -5.72
C PRO A 226 21.99 -20.34 -5.29
N PRO A 227 21.60 -19.44 -6.22
CA PRO A 227 20.47 -18.53 -6.04
C PRO A 227 19.23 -19.22 -5.46
N LYS A 228 18.72 -18.73 -4.33
CA LYS A 228 17.50 -19.26 -3.71
C LYS A 228 16.31 -19.08 -4.65
N ASN A 229 15.66 -20.17 -5.06
CA ASN A 229 14.57 -20.22 -6.06
C ASN A 229 14.90 -19.67 -7.44
N SER A 230 16.15 -19.26 -7.69
CA SER A 230 16.61 -18.66 -8.95
C SER A 230 15.64 -17.60 -9.50
N PRO A 231 15.38 -16.49 -8.78
CA PRO A 231 14.49 -15.44 -9.27
C PRO A 231 15.13 -14.65 -10.41
N VAL A 232 14.32 -13.82 -11.06
CA VAL A 232 14.79 -12.81 -12.02
C VAL A 232 14.66 -11.44 -11.36
N LEU A 233 15.77 -10.70 -11.32
CA LEU A 233 15.76 -9.30 -10.89
C LEU A 233 15.33 -8.45 -12.08
N ILE A 234 14.27 -7.65 -11.91
CA ILE A 234 13.78 -6.73 -12.93
C ILE A 234 13.73 -5.35 -12.29
N ALA A 235 14.66 -4.48 -12.66
CA ALA A 235 14.62 -3.07 -12.32
C ALA A 235 13.75 -2.32 -13.33
N ILE A 236 12.86 -1.47 -12.83
CA ILE A 236 12.00 -0.63 -13.65
C ILE A 236 12.10 0.80 -13.15
N ASP A 237 12.18 1.74 -14.09
CA ASP A 237 12.10 3.17 -13.85
C ASP A 237 11.09 3.76 -14.85
N VAL A 238 10.25 4.68 -14.40
CA VAL A 238 9.20 5.29 -15.21
C VAL A 238 9.37 6.81 -15.25
N GLU A 239 9.56 7.33 -16.46
CA GLU A 239 9.56 8.78 -16.69
C GLU A 239 8.17 9.25 -17.10
N VAL A 240 7.74 10.35 -16.49
CA VAL A 240 6.44 10.98 -16.73
C VAL A 240 6.59 12.44 -17.14
N HIS A 241 5.59 12.97 -17.82
CA HIS A 241 5.60 14.38 -18.21
C HIS A 241 5.53 15.30 -16.98
N GLU A 242 6.49 16.23 -16.89
CA GLU A 242 6.71 17.15 -15.74
C GLU A 242 5.55 18.08 -15.31
N THR A 243 4.49 18.21 -16.13
CA THR A 243 3.30 19.03 -15.82
C THR A 243 1.99 18.26 -15.92
N CYS A 244 2.02 17.07 -16.52
CA CYS A 244 0.86 16.20 -16.67
C CYS A 244 1.28 14.78 -16.28
N HIS A 245 1.31 14.53 -14.98
CA HIS A 245 1.87 13.31 -14.39
C HIS A 245 1.08 12.03 -14.72
N ASP A 246 -0.05 12.14 -15.41
CA ASP A 246 -0.81 11.01 -15.96
C ASP A 246 -0.24 10.52 -17.30
N ILE A 247 0.71 11.25 -17.89
CA ILE A 247 1.35 10.93 -19.15
C ILE A 247 2.70 10.27 -18.88
N ILE A 248 2.76 8.95 -19.08
CA ILE A 248 4.02 8.20 -19.10
C ILE A 248 4.71 8.44 -20.44
N THR A 249 5.97 8.83 -20.40
CA THR A 249 6.76 9.11 -21.60
C THR A 249 7.74 7.99 -21.91
N GLU A 250 8.32 7.37 -20.88
CA GLU A 250 9.33 6.32 -21.04
C GLU A 250 9.22 5.27 -19.93
N VAL A 251 9.57 4.03 -20.26
CA VAL A 251 9.72 2.94 -19.27
C VAL A 251 11.04 2.23 -19.54
N GLY A 252 11.90 2.21 -18.53
CA GLY A 252 13.18 1.53 -18.58
C GLY A 252 13.15 0.19 -17.88
N PHE A 253 13.92 -0.76 -18.40
CA PHE A 253 14.11 -2.07 -17.79
C PHE A 253 15.58 -2.42 -17.71
N ALA A 254 15.97 -3.04 -16.60
CA ALA A 254 17.20 -3.80 -16.50
C ALA A 254 16.91 -5.16 -15.86
N ILE A 255 17.26 -6.24 -16.54
CA ILE A 255 16.93 -7.61 -16.20
C ILE A 255 18.21 -8.38 -15.91
N LEU A 256 18.27 -9.03 -14.75
CA LEU A 256 19.31 -10.00 -14.42
C LEU A 256 18.68 -11.32 -14.03
N ASP A 257 18.90 -12.34 -14.86
CA ASP A 257 18.59 -13.72 -14.51
C ASP A 257 19.67 -14.29 -13.58
N THR A 258 19.31 -14.61 -12.35
CA THR A 258 20.24 -15.15 -11.34
C THR A 258 20.84 -16.50 -11.73
N GLU A 259 20.21 -17.27 -12.63
CA GLU A 259 20.82 -18.49 -13.17
C GLU A 259 22.15 -18.20 -13.89
N LYS A 260 22.23 -17.05 -14.57
CA LYS A 260 23.43 -16.66 -15.34
C LYS A 260 24.60 -16.27 -14.43
N THR A 261 24.37 -16.00 -13.15
CA THR A 261 25.42 -15.56 -12.20
C THR A 261 26.15 -16.72 -11.55
N LYS A 262 25.57 -17.94 -11.54
CA LYS A 262 26.08 -19.12 -10.82
C LYS A 262 27.55 -19.47 -11.07
N THR A 263 28.03 -19.22 -12.29
CA THR A 263 29.41 -19.57 -12.70
C THR A 263 30.31 -18.36 -12.88
N THR A 264 29.79 -17.14 -12.65
CA THR A 264 30.49 -15.89 -12.90
C THR A 264 30.75 -15.19 -11.58
N ALA A 265 32.01 -14.83 -11.31
CA ALA A 265 32.33 -14.04 -10.12
C ALA A 265 31.65 -12.66 -10.18
N PRO A 266 31.05 -12.18 -9.08
CA PRO A 266 30.43 -10.86 -9.05
C PRO A 266 31.45 -9.75 -9.30
N GLY A 267 32.69 -9.89 -8.83
CA GLY A 267 33.68 -8.82 -8.87
C GLY A 267 33.29 -7.63 -7.99
N ASP A 268 34.22 -6.69 -7.81
CA ASP A 268 33.97 -5.51 -6.97
C ASP A 268 32.70 -4.80 -7.43
N ILE A 269 31.83 -4.46 -6.46
CA ILE A 269 30.52 -3.82 -6.64
C ILE A 269 29.62 -4.48 -7.70
N GLY A 270 29.87 -5.75 -8.06
CA GLY A 270 29.07 -6.50 -9.04
C GLY A 270 29.47 -6.31 -10.50
N ARG A 271 30.65 -5.70 -10.77
CA ARG A 271 31.12 -5.43 -12.14
C ARG A 271 31.17 -6.65 -13.05
N GLY A 272 31.49 -7.82 -12.50
CA GLY A 272 31.53 -9.09 -13.23
C GLY A 272 30.18 -9.53 -13.77
N TRP A 273 29.07 -9.04 -13.19
CA TRP A 273 27.71 -9.36 -13.64
C TRP A 273 27.11 -8.31 -14.56
N TRP A 274 27.74 -7.16 -14.76
CA TRP A 274 27.16 -6.09 -15.60
C TRP A 274 26.93 -6.53 -17.05
N ALA A 275 27.75 -7.44 -17.57
CA ALA A 275 27.58 -7.99 -18.92
C ALA A 275 26.46 -9.03 -19.02
N LEU A 276 25.93 -9.51 -17.89
CA LEU A 276 24.80 -10.45 -17.82
C LEU A 276 23.45 -9.71 -17.77
N VAL A 277 23.48 -8.39 -17.55
CA VAL A 277 22.28 -7.55 -17.49
C VAL A 277 21.79 -7.27 -18.90
N GLU A 278 20.53 -7.61 -19.14
CA GLU A 278 19.79 -7.20 -20.33
C GLU A 278 19.05 -5.90 -20.03
N SER A 279 18.96 -4.99 -20.99
CA SER A 279 18.28 -3.70 -20.78
C SER A 279 17.37 -3.37 -21.94
N LYS A 280 16.20 -2.82 -21.62
CA LYS A 280 15.23 -2.33 -22.59
C LYS A 280 14.83 -0.92 -22.24
N HIS A 281 14.49 -0.13 -23.25
CA HIS A 281 14.05 1.24 -23.06
C HIS A 281 12.89 1.51 -24.02
N LEU A 282 11.69 1.58 -23.45
CA LEU A 282 10.47 1.85 -24.20
C LEU A 282 10.16 3.34 -24.15
N ARG A 283 9.98 3.96 -25.32
CA ARG A 283 9.52 5.34 -25.45
C ARG A 283 8.13 5.37 -26.06
N VAL A 284 7.23 6.12 -25.44
CA VAL A 284 5.85 6.25 -25.93
C VAL A 284 5.85 7.16 -27.16
N LYS A 285 5.48 6.60 -28.31
CA LYS A 285 5.58 7.22 -29.63
C LYS A 285 4.82 8.54 -29.71
N GLU A 286 3.64 8.60 -29.11
CA GLU A 286 2.76 9.76 -29.05
C GLU A 286 3.40 10.95 -28.32
N TYR A 287 4.38 10.69 -27.45
CA TYR A 287 5.07 11.71 -26.64
C TYR A 287 6.57 11.76 -26.94
N SER A 288 7.02 11.10 -28.01
CA SER A 288 8.45 10.98 -28.38
C SER A 288 9.14 12.32 -28.67
N PHE A 289 8.39 13.35 -28.99
CA PHE A 289 8.88 14.72 -29.18
C PHE A 289 9.06 15.50 -27.86
N HIS A 290 8.53 14.96 -26.75
CA HIS A 290 8.60 15.60 -25.45
C HIS A 290 9.92 15.28 -24.76
N CYS A 291 10.47 16.29 -24.10
CA CYS A 291 11.62 16.18 -23.23
C CYS A 291 11.38 17.06 -22.01
N ASN A 292 11.50 16.48 -20.81
CA ASN A 292 11.42 17.24 -19.56
C ASN A 292 12.63 18.18 -19.47
N HIS A 293 12.40 19.44 -19.06
CA HIS A 293 13.46 20.46 -18.91
C HIS A 293 13.21 21.43 -17.76
N LYS A 294 11.99 21.50 -17.20
CA LYS A 294 11.59 22.52 -16.21
C LYS A 294 12.09 22.20 -14.81
N TYR A 295 11.99 20.94 -14.40
CA TYR A 295 12.40 20.50 -13.07
C TYR A 295 13.58 19.53 -13.11
N VAL A 296 13.73 18.84 -14.24
CA VAL A 296 14.72 17.81 -14.51
C VAL A 296 15.14 17.99 -15.96
N ASP A 297 16.44 17.88 -16.25
CA ASP A 297 16.93 17.91 -17.62
C ASP A 297 16.96 16.48 -18.16
N GLY A 298 15.88 16.11 -18.86
CA GLY A 298 15.70 14.79 -19.44
C GLY A 298 16.66 14.56 -20.61
N CYS A 299 17.00 13.29 -20.85
CA CYS A 299 17.81 12.91 -22.01
C CYS A 299 17.28 11.64 -22.71
N PRO A 300 16.01 11.68 -23.17
CA PRO A 300 15.30 10.49 -23.63
C PRO A 300 15.93 9.81 -24.87
N ASP A 301 16.70 10.57 -25.66
CA ASP A 301 17.42 10.08 -26.83
C ASP A 301 18.79 9.45 -26.52
N ARG A 302 19.21 9.43 -25.25
CA ARG A 302 20.57 9.00 -24.84
C ARG A 302 20.57 7.72 -24.03
N PHE A 303 19.93 6.68 -24.54
CA PHE A 303 20.03 5.35 -23.94
C PHE A 303 21.43 4.75 -24.17
N ASP A 304 22.19 4.59 -23.10
CA ASP A 304 23.61 4.18 -23.14
C ASP A 304 23.81 2.66 -23.22
N PHE A 305 22.77 1.89 -22.93
CA PHE A 305 22.82 0.43 -22.82
C PHE A 305 22.09 -0.30 -23.96
N GLY A 306 21.75 0.41 -25.04
CA GLY A 306 21.13 -0.20 -26.20
C GLY A 306 20.50 0.83 -27.13
N THR A 307 19.37 0.44 -27.73
CA THR A 307 18.54 1.31 -28.58
C THR A 307 17.16 1.44 -27.99
N SER A 308 16.58 2.64 -28.03
CA SER A 308 15.22 2.89 -27.57
C SER A 308 14.21 2.31 -28.56
N ASP A 309 13.24 1.56 -28.05
CA ASP A 309 12.10 1.04 -28.81
C ASP A 309 10.91 2.00 -28.69
N PHE A 310 10.28 2.31 -29.82
CA PHE A 310 9.11 3.20 -29.83
C PHE A 310 7.83 2.39 -29.86
N VAL A 311 7.05 2.47 -28.78
CA VAL A 311 5.78 1.76 -28.60
C VAL A 311 4.64 2.76 -28.59
N SER A 312 3.47 2.37 -29.11
CA SER A 312 2.28 3.23 -28.99
C SER A 312 1.79 3.22 -27.54
N ASN A 313 1.16 4.29 -27.08
CA ASN A 313 0.58 4.36 -25.74
C ASN A 313 -0.44 3.22 -25.50
N LYS A 314 -1.14 2.81 -26.57
CA LYS A 314 -2.11 1.71 -26.52
C LYS A 314 -1.44 0.34 -26.32
N ASP A 315 -0.27 0.14 -26.91
CA ASP A 315 0.45 -1.14 -26.89
C ASP A 315 1.49 -1.20 -25.75
N LEU A 316 1.63 -0.12 -24.97
CA LEU A 316 2.61 -0.01 -23.89
C LEU A 316 2.42 -1.11 -22.84
N LEU A 317 1.20 -1.29 -22.32
CA LEU A 317 0.91 -2.34 -21.33
C LEU A 317 1.27 -3.73 -21.86
N GLN A 318 0.86 -4.05 -23.09
CA GLN A 318 1.17 -5.34 -23.71
C GLN A 318 2.68 -5.52 -23.88
N SER A 319 3.41 -4.47 -24.27
CA SER A 319 4.87 -4.52 -24.42
C SER A 319 5.56 -4.80 -23.09
N ILE A 320 5.06 -4.22 -21.99
CA ILE A 320 5.56 -4.51 -20.63
C ILE A 320 5.26 -5.97 -20.26
N ASP A 321 4.03 -6.44 -20.50
CA ASP A 321 3.64 -7.83 -20.22
C ASP A 321 4.47 -8.84 -21.00
N ASP A 322 4.79 -8.55 -22.26
CA ASP A 322 5.64 -9.39 -23.11
C ASP A 322 7.07 -9.49 -22.55
N ILE A 323 7.62 -8.40 -21.99
CA ILE A 323 8.93 -8.40 -21.31
C ILE A 323 8.89 -9.30 -20.07
N PHE A 324 7.84 -9.20 -19.25
CA PHE A 324 7.68 -10.10 -18.11
C PHE A 324 7.53 -11.56 -18.55
N LEU A 325 6.74 -11.82 -19.59
CA LEU A 325 6.56 -13.18 -20.11
C LEU A 325 7.89 -13.76 -20.62
N GLU A 326 8.66 -12.97 -21.38
CA GLU A 326 9.95 -13.37 -21.93
C GLU A 326 10.98 -13.73 -20.86
N HIS A 327 11.05 -12.93 -19.78
CA HIS A 327 12.13 -13.07 -18.80
C HIS A 327 11.71 -13.78 -17.51
N ALA A 328 10.47 -13.67 -17.07
CA ALA A 328 9.96 -14.24 -15.83
C ALA A 328 9.16 -15.52 -16.03
N THR A 329 9.31 -16.19 -17.18
CA THR A 329 8.77 -17.54 -17.37
C THR A 329 9.81 -18.49 -17.94
N GLN A 330 9.58 -19.78 -17.72
CA GLN A 330 10.40 -20.87 -18.27
C GLN A 330 9.49 -21.95 -18.84
N THR A 331 9.92 -22.61 -19.92
CA THR A 331 9.20 -23.76 -20.48
C THR A 331 9.73 -25.04 -19.86
N SER A 332 8.87 -25.80 -19.21
CA SER A 332 9.21 -27.11 -18.64
C SER A 332 9.52 -28.12 -19.75
N SER A 333 10.16 -29.23 -19.38
CA SER A 333 10.40 -30.36 -20.29
C SER A 333 9.11 -30.94 -20.90
N ALA A 334 7.95 -30.69 -20.26
CA ALA A 334 6.63 -31.10 -20.74
C ALA A 334 5.94 -30.02 -21.61
N GLY A 335 6.62 -28.92 -21.92
CA GLY A 335 6.08 -27.81 -22.71
C GLY A 335 5.16 -26.86 -21.94
N GLN A 336 5.13 -26.95 -20.62
CA GLN A 336 4.30 -26.06 -19.78
C GLN A 336 5.08 -24.79 -19.44
N ILE A 337 4.41 -23.64 -19.53
CA ILE A 337 4.96 -22.36 -19.07
C ILE A 337 4.87 -22.34 -17.54
N ILE A 338 6.01 -22.10 -16.89
CA ILE A 338 6.16 -21.97 -15.45
C ILE A 338 6.60 -20.53 -15.17
N GLU A 339 5.86 -19.84 -14.31
CA GLU A 339 6.25 -18.51 -13.83
C GLU A 339 7.42 -18.64 -12.85
N ARG A 340 8.39 -17.73 -12.96
CA ARG A 340 9.54 -17.63 -12.06
C ARG A 340 9.30 -16.53 -11.03
N ASP A 341 9.95 -16.65 -9.89
CA ASP A 341 9.96 -15.60 -8.88
C ASP A 341 10.62 -14.34 -9.42
N ILE A 342 10.03 -13.18 -9.14
CA ILE A 342 10.53 -11.87 -9.56
C ILE A 342 10.98 -11.09 -8.33
N ILE A 343 12.17 -10.48 -8.43
CA ILE A 343 12.59 -9.42 -7.52
C ILE A 343 12.41 -8.11 -8.27
N PHE A 344 11.41 -7.34 -7.88
CA PHE A 344 11.16 -6.02 -8.45
C PHE A 344 12.13 -5.01 -7.81
N VAL A 345 12.98 -4.41 -8.63
CA VAL A 345 14.00 -3.46 -8.19
C VAL A 345 13.62 -2.05 -8.61
N GLY A 346 13.86 -1.07 -7.75
CA GLY A 346 13.67 0.34 -8.10
C GLY A 346 14.44 1.27 -7.18
N HIS A 347 14.22 2.56 -7.34
CA HIS A 347 14.79 3.60 -6.49
C HIS A 347 13.67 4.52 -6.02
N ASP A 348 13.18 4.33 -4.80
CA ASP A 348 11.87 4.86 -4.37
C ASP A 348 10.69 4.18 -5.11
N ILE A 349 10.63 2.84 -5.06
CA ILE A 349 9.71 1.97 -5.84
C ILE A 349 8.24 2.45 -5.80
N GLY A 350 7.82 3.11 -4.73
CA GLY A 350 6.46 3.58 -4.56
C GLY A 350 5.98 4.61 -5.59
N SER A 351 6.88 5.36 -6.25
CA SER A 351 6.49 6.19 -7.40
C SER A 351 6.22 5.35 -8.64
N ASP A 352 7.18 4.52 -9.04
CA ASP A 352 7.10 3.74 -10.27
C ASP A 352 5.92 2.78 -10.26
N ASP A 353 5.66 2.12 -9.13
CA ASP A 353 4.53 1.20 -8.97
C ASP A 353 3.18 1.91 -9.18
N ARG A 354 3.06 3.16 -8.74
CA ARG A 354 1.84 3.97 -8.97
C ARG A 354 1.68 4.34 -10.45
N TYR A 355 2.78 4.69 -11.12
CA TYR A 355 2.73 5.00 -12.55
C TYR A 355 2.41 3.76 -13.38
N LEU A 356 3.05 2.62 -13.12
CA LEU A 356 2.73 1.34 -13.75
C LEU A 356 1.27 0.95 -13.52
N ALA A 357 0.75 1.11 -12.29
CA ALA A 357 -0.65 0.84 -11.99
C ALA A 357 -1.62 1.75 -12.78
N SER A 358 -1.23 3.00 -13.06
CA SER A 358 -2.07 3.95 -13.82
C SER A 358 -2.33 3.51 -15.27
N ILE A 359 -1.43 2.69 -15.84
CA ILE A 359 -1.60 2.09 -17.18
C ILE A 359 -2.07 0.63 -17.12
N GLY A 360 -2.49 0.15 -15.94
CA GLY A 360 -3.01 -1.21 -15.73
C GLY A 360 -1.95 -2.29 -15.46
N CYS A 361 -0.67 -1.92 -15.32
CA CYS A 361 0.40 -2.84 -14.93
C CYS A 361 0.47 -2.93 -13.40
N HIS A 362 -0.17 -3.94 -12.82
CA HIS A 362 -0.17 -4.15 -11.37
C HIS A 362 0.90 -5.17 -10.96
N MET A 363 1.96 -4.73 -10.28
CA MET A 363 3.04 -5.62 -9.85
C MET A 363 2.58 -6.73 -8.90
N ASP A 364 1.51 -6.51 -8.12
CA ASP A 364 0.92 -7.53 -7.23
C ASP A 364 0.24 -8.68 -7.99
N THR A 365 -0.04 -8.50 -9.27
CA THR A 365 -0.56 -9.56 -10.15
C THR A 365 0.55 -10.40 -10.79
N LYS A 366 1.81 -9.99 -10.60
CA LYS A 366 3.00 -10.71 -11.05
C LYS A 366 3.54 -11.56 -9.90
N ASN A 367 4.35 -12.58 -10.20
CA ASN A 367 4.99 -13.43 -9.20
C ASN A 367 6.16 -12.70 -8.47
N VAL A 368 5.92 -11.51 -7.93
CA VAL A 368 6.91 -10.68 -7.23
C VAL A 368 7.03 -11.14 -5.78
N VAL A 369 8.20 -11.70 -5.44
CA VAL A 369 8.49 -12.24 -4.10
C VAL A 369 9.26 -11.26 -3.21
N LEU A 370 9.89 -10.25 -3.82
CA LEU A 370 10.63 -9.20 -3.11
C LEU A 370 10.59 -7.89 -3.90
N ARG A 371 10.37 -6.79 -3.19
CA ARG A 371 10.55 -5.42 -3.69
C ARG A 371 11.85 -4.87 -3.11
N ALA A 372 12.90 -4.80 -3.93
CA ALA A 372 14.25 -4.42 -3.53
C ALA A 372 14.52 -2.95 -3.90
N ASP A 373 14.29 -2.04 -2.95
CA ASP A 373 14.51 -0.62 -3.17
C ASP A 373 15.98 -0.24 -2.88
N SER A 374 16.69 0.20 -3.92
CA SER A 374 18.10 0.59 -3.82
C SER A 374 18.35 1.72 -2.82
N LYS A 375 17.38 2.61 -2.61
CA LYS A 375 17.44 3.70 -1.62
C LYS A 375 17.46 3.15 -0.20
N ASP A 376 16.62 2.16 0.07
CA ASP A 376 16.52 1.47 1.36
C ASP A 376 17.74 0.56 1.60
N LEU A 377 18.16 -0.20 0.60
CA LEU A 377 19.35 -1.06 0.70
C LEU A 377 20.61 -0.24 1.00
N TYR A 378 20.79 0.88 0.30
CA TYR A 378 21.91 1.80 0.55
C TYR A 378 21.80 2.44 1.94
N GLN A 379 20.60 2.84 2.36
CA GLN A 379 20.37 3.40 3.68
C GLN A 379 20.77 2.40 4.79
N HIS A 380 20.45 1.12 4.61
CA HIS A 380 20.88 0.06 5.52
C HIS A 380 22.40 -0.13 5.50
N LEU A 381 23.00 -0.27 4.31
CA LEU A 381 24.45 -0.46 4.14
C LEU A 381 25.26 0.64 4.85
N ARG A 382 24.83 1.90 4.74
CA ARG A 382 25.54 3.03 5.37
C ARG A 382 25.06 3.37 6.78
N SER A 383 24.13 2.60 7.34
CA SER A 383 23.47 2.93 8.61
C SER A 383 22.96 4.38 8.65
N ALA A 384 22.45 4.87 7.53
CA ALA A 384 22.05 6.26 7.37
C ALA A 384 20.63 6.52 7.89
N ASP A 385 20.38 7.73 8.39
CA ASP A 385 19.05 8.13 8.87
C ASP A 385 18.07 8.44 7.73
N GLN A 386 18.58 8.86 6.57
CA GLN A 386 17.79 9.29 5.43
C GLN A 386 18.24 8.56 4.16
N GLY A 387 17.28 8.25 3.29
CA GLY A 387 17.55 7.78 1.94
C GLY A 387 18.22 8.87 1.10
N ARG A 388 18.97 8.47 0.07
CA ARG A 388 19.67 9.37 -0.85
C ARG A 388 19.16 9.20 -2.27
N ALA A 389 19.26 10.26 -3.07
CA ALA A 389 18.98 10.21 -4.51
C ALA A 389 19.95 9.25 -5.23
N LEU A 390 19.49 8.68 -6.34
CA LEU A 390 20.22 7.67 -7.11
C LEU A 390 21.65 8.11 -7.47
N ILE A 391 21.82 9.34 -7.99
CA ILE A 391 23.15 9.87 -8.33
C ILE A 391 24.12 9.87 -7.13
N SER A 392 23.64 10.17 -5.93
CA SER A 392 24.45 10.18 -4.71
C SER A 392 24.81 8.78 -4.26
N VAL A 393 23.91 7.81 -4.45
CA VAL A 393 24.17 6.39 -4.17
C VAL A 393 25.23 5.85 -5.13
N LEU A 394 25.08 6.11 -6.43
CA LEU A 394 26.04 5.67 -7.47
C LEU A 394 27.44 6.24 -7.23
N LEU A 395 27.53 7.53 -6.95
CA LEU A 395 28.81 8.19 -6.67
C LEU A 395 29.52 7.60 -5.44
N ASP A 396 28.78 7.36 -4.35
CA ASP A 396 29.34 6.78 -3.11
C ASP A 396 29.80 5.32 -3.29
N LEU A 397 29.12 4.57 -4.17
CA LEU A 397 29.49 3.20 -4.52
C LEU A 397 30.59 3.13 -5.60
N GLY A 398 31.05 4.28 -6.12
CA GLY A 398 32.07 4.32 -7.18
C GLY A 398 31.59 3.80 -8.54
N ILE A 399 30.30 4.00 -8.85
CA ILE A 399 29.69 3.68 -10.13
C ILE A 399 29.57 4.97 -10.94
N ASP A 400 30.36 5.07 -12.01
CA ASP A 400 30.28 6.20 -12.94
C ASP A 400 28.94 6.15 -13.69
N SER A 401 28.17 7.24 -13.58
CA SER A 401 26.90 7.41 -14.27
C SER A 401 26.89 8.61 -15.19
N LYS A 402 26.10 8.49 -16.26
CA LYS A 402 25.85 9.54 -17.25
C LYS A 402 24.43 9.39 -17.76
N ASN A 403 23.88 10.47 -18.32
CA ASN A 403 22.56 10.48 -18.93
C ASN A 403 21.47 9.87 -18.01
N LEU A 404 21.51 10.22 -16.72
CA LEU A 404 20.38 10.01 -15.81
C LEU A 404 19.20 10.85 -16.31
N HIS A 405 17.97 10.49 -15.94
CA HIS A 405 16.72 10.98 -16.56
C HIS A 405 16.53 10.48 -17.99
N ASN A 406 16.94 9.22 -18.17
CA ASN A 406 16.57 8.34 -19.26
C ASN A 406 16.18 7.04 -18.57
N ALA A 407 14.90 6.68 -18.62
CA ALA A 407 14.37 5.59 -17.80
C ALA A 407 15.17 4.29 -17.97
N GLY A 408 15.63 3.98 -19.19
CA GLY A 408 16.47 2.80 -19.46
C GLY A 408 17.82 2.83 -18.74
N ASN A 409 18.50 3.98 -18.75
CA ASN A 409 19.74 4.17 -18.01
C ASN A 409 19.50 4.09 -16.49
N ASP A 410 18.45 4.75 -16.00
CA ASP A 410 18.13 4.81 -14.58
C ASP A 410 17.78 3.41 -14.04
N ALA A 411 17.06 2.59 -14.80
CA ALA A 411 16.82 1.18 -14.46
C ALA A 411 18.14 0.37 -14.36
N VAL A 412 19.07 0.54 -15.32
CA VAL A 412 20.37 -0.15 -15.29
C VAL A 412 21.21 0.29 -14.11
N TYR A 413 21.31 1.60 -13.88
CA TYR A 413 22.07 2.14 -12.76
C TYR A 413 21.47 1.75 -11.42
N THR A 414 20.15 1.73 -11.31
CA THR A 414 19.43 1.25 -10.12
C THR A 414 19.72 -0.23 -9.84
N LEU A 415 19.67 -1.09 -10.86
CA LEU A 415 20.03 -2.51 -10.70
C LEU A 415 21.48 -2.68 -10.25
N ARG A 416 22.42 -1.92 -10.84
CA ARG A 416 23.83 -1.93 -10.44
C ARG A 416 24.02 -1.47 -9.00
N ALA A 417 23.32 -0.42 -8.57
CA ALA A 417 23.37 0.07 -7.19
C ALA A 417 22.85 -0.99 -6.21
N THR A 418 21.74 -1.66 -6.53
CA THR A 418 21.16 -2.76 -5.74
C THR A 418 22.14 -3.91 -5.56
N ILE A 419 22.76 -4.38 -6.65
CA ILE A 419 23.77 -5.46 -6.62
C ILE A 419 25.01 -5.02 -5.82
N ALA A 420 25.50 -3.80 -6.05
CA ALA A 420 26.63 -3.26 -5.32
C ALA A 420 26.36 -3.18 -3.82
N CYS A 421 25.16 -2.78 -3.40
CA CYS A 421 24.77 -2.76 -2.00
C CYS A 421 24.80 -4.17 -1.38
N ALA A 422 24.28 -5.17 -2.08
CA ALA A 422 24.30 -6.56 -1.61
C ALA A 422 25.74 -7.09 -1.43
N ILE A 423 26.63 -6.80 -2.39
CA ILE A 423 28.03 -7.24 -2.37
C ILE A 423 28.83 -6.53 -1.28
N GLU A 424 28.70 -5.20 -1.15
CA GLU A 424 29.42 -4.47 -0.10
C GLU A 424 28.91 -4.87 1.29
N GLY A 425 27.60 -5.07 1.46
CA GLY A 425 27.05 -5.62 2.70
C GLY A 425 27.62 -7.00 3.04
N MET A 426 27.84 -7.86 2.05
CA MET A 426 28.50 -9.15 2.27
C MET A 426 29.97 -9.02 2.63
N LYS A 427 30.71 -8.10 2.00
CA LYS A 427 32.12 -7.82 2.33
C LYS A 427 32.26 -7.33 3.76
N GLU A 428 31.35 -6.47 4.24
CA GLU A 428 31.32 -6.02 5.63
C GLU A 428 31.02 -7.18 6.59
N TYR A 429 30.02 -8.01 6.27
CA TYR A 429 29.66 -9.19 7.06
C TYR A 429 30.80 -10.20 7.18
N THR A 430 31.48 -10.55 6.07
CA THR A 430 32.61 -11.49 6.09
C THR A 430 33.79 -10.96 6.89
N LYS A 431 34.09 -9.66 6.81
CA LYS A 431 35.15 -9.04 7.63
C LYS A 431 34.83 -9.12 9.13
N GLN A 432 33.58 -8.86 9.51
CA GLN A 432 33.14 -8.93 10.91
C GLN A 432 33.26 -10.34 11.49
N GLN A 433 32.91 -11.37 10.70
CA GLN A 433 33.12 -12.77 11.10
C GLN A 433 34.61 -13.11 11.28
N GLU A 434 35.48 -12.60 10.41
CA GLU A 434 36.92 -12.84 10.50
C GLU A 434 37.58 -12.19 11.71
N THR A 435 37.16 -10.97 12.05
CA THR A 435 37.60 -10.32 13.30
C THR A 435 37.13 -11.09 14.52
N HIS A 436 35.88 -11.57 14.55
CA HIS A 436 35.34 -12.35 15.67
C HIS A 436 36.08 -13.69 15.85
N CYS A 437 36.31 -14.44 14.77
CA CYS A 437 37.09 -15.69 14.83
C CYS A 437 38.55 -15.47 15.24
N ALA A 438 39.15 -14.32 14.91
CA ALA A 438 40.51 -13.99 15.32
C ALA A 438 40.59 -13.60 16.82
N GLU A 439 39.54 -12.95 17.35
CA GLU A 439 39.41 -12.59 18.77
C GLU A 439 39.04 -13.79 19.65
N ASP A 440 38.25 -14.75 19.17
CA ASP A 440 37.94 -16.01 19.88
C ASP A 440 39.17 -16.91 20.09
N VAL A 441 40.21 -16.75 19.27
CA VAL A 441 41.51 -17.44 19.44
C VAL A 441 42.39 -16.73 20.49
N ALA A 442 42.09 -15.47 20.81
CA ALA A 442 42.72 -14.66 21.85
C ALA A 442 41.76 -14.48 23.05
N GLY A 443 41.42 -15.59 23.69
CA GLY A 443 40.38 -15.72 24.72
C GLY A 443 40.00 -14.46 25.51
N ASP A 444 38.85 -13.88 25.16
CA ASP A 444 37.94 -13.24 26.10
C ASP A 444 36.52 -13.21 25.47
N VAL A 445 35.61 -13.98 26.04
CA VAL A 445 34.24 -14.18 25.53
C VAL A 445 33.41 -12.94 25.85
N ARG A 446 33.24 -12.03 24.88
CA ARG A 446 32.45 -10.81 25.09
C ARG A 446 31.63 -10.30 23.91
N TYR A 447 31.18 -11.08 22.91
CA TYR A 447 30.40 -10.46 21.82
C TYR A 447 29.14 -11.16 21.30
N VAL A 448 28.84 -12.41 21.68
CA VAL A 448 27.50 -13.02 21.45
C VAL A 448 26.38 -12.20 22.10
N GLN A 449 26.71 -11.38 23.11
CA GLN A 449 25.74 -10.53 23.78
C GLN A 449 25.30 -9.31 22.95
N SER A 450 26.03 -8.79 21.96
CA SER A 450 25.63 -7.51 21.34
C SER A 450 24.58 -7.63 20.22
N GLU A 451 24.65 -8.69 19.40
CA GLU A 451 23.66 -8.97 18.36
C GLU A 451 22.39 -9.59 18.95
N GLU A 452 22.51 -10.51 19.91
CA GLU A 452 21.36 -10.99 20.69
C GLU A 452 20.70 -9.86 21.50
N VAL A 453 21.47 -8.87 21.99
CA VAL A 453 20.90 -7.71 22.71
C VAL A 453 20.19 -6.76 21.75
N GLN A 454 20.70 -6.51 20.54
CA GLN A 454 19.94 -5.72 19.56
C GLN A 454 18.71 -6.45 19.04
N GLU A 455 18.78 -7.76 18.80
CA GLU A 455 17.61 -8.57 18.44
C GLU A 455 16.61 -8.67 19.59
N LYS A 456 17.05 -8.82 20.84
CA LYS A 456 16.18 -8.76 22.03
C LYS A 456 15.59 -7.38 22.27
N GLU A 457 16.36 -6.30 22.15
CA GLU A 457 15.84 -4.93 22.32
C GLU A 457 14.81 -4.60 21.22
N VAL A 458 15.02 -5.04 19.99
CA VAL A 458 14.05 -4.87 18.89
C VAL A 458 12.84 -5.79 19.08
N SER A 459 13.03 -7.04 19.50
CA SER A 459 11.93 -7.98 19.83
C SER A 459 11.10 -7.45 21.00
N GLU A 460 11.72 -7.02 22.10
CA GLU A 460 11.05 -6.42 23.25
C GLU A 460 10.31 -5.12 22.87
N LEU A 461 10.86 -4.29 21.97
CA LEU A 461 10.18 -3.09 21.45
C LEU A 461 8.99 -3.42 20.52
N LEU A 462 9.04 -4.56 19.81
CA LEU A 462 7.96 -5.04 18.95
C LEU A 462 6.87 -5.74 19.79
N GLU A 463 7.25 -6.61 20.72
CA GLU A 463 6.37 -7.31 21.68
C GLU A 463 5.65 -6.32 22.60
N ALA A 464 6.35 -5.32 23.15
CA ALA A 464 5.72 -4.25 23.95
C ALA A 464 4.74 -3.38 23.14
N SER A 465 4.75 -3.47 21.80
CA SER A 465 3.75 -2.84 20.93
C SER A 465 2.58 -3.76 20.56
N GLU A 466 2.72 -5.07 20.78
CA GLU A 466 1.70 -6.10 20.54
C GLU A 466 0.90 -6.44 21.81
N GLU A 467 1.47 -6.31 23.02
CA GLU A 467 0.79 -6.58 24.32
C GLU A 467 -0.38 -5.63 24.66
N GLU A 468 -0.66 -4.59 23.87
CA GLU A 468 -1.85 -3.73 24.06
C GLU A 468 -3.13 -4.28 23.38
N VAL A 469 -3.12 -5.48 22.80
CA VAL A 469 -4.28 -6.08 22.12
C VAL A 469 -4.85 -7.25 22.96
N PRO A 470 -6.11 -7.22 23.44
CA PRO A 470 -6.70 -8.37 24.10
C PRO A 470 -6.97 -9.50 23.08
N GLU A 471 -6.68 -10.74 23.49
CA GLU A 471 -6.82 -11.97 22.69
C GLU A 471 -8.12 -12.04 21.86
N LYS A 472 -7.99 -12.02 20.53
CA LYS A 472 -9.06 -12.41 19.60
C LYS A 472 -9.12 -13.93 19.53
N ARG A 473 -10.29 -14.50 19.83
CA ARG A 473 -10.56 -15.94 19.70
C ARG A 473 -10.53 -16.37 18.22
N ASP A 474 -9.88 -17.50 17.97
CA ASP A 474 -9.70 -18.14 16.67
C ASP A 474 -11.02 -18.35 15.90
N VAL A 475 -11.03 -17.93 14.64
CA VAL A 475 -11.98 -18.41 13.62
C VAL A 475 -11.19 -18.81 12.38
N THR A 476 -11.27 -20.09 12.02
CA THR A 476 -10.57 -20.72 10.91
C THR A 476 -11.06 -20.22 9.54
N TRP A 477 -10.11 -19.95 8.64
CA TRP A 477 -10.34 -19.40 7.30
C TRP A 477 -10.46 -20.50 6.23
N VAL A 478 -11.33 -20.30 5.22
CA VAL A 478 -11.52 -21.19 4.07
C VAL A 478 -11.24 -20.40 2.77
N PRO A 479 -10.49 -20.91 1.78
CA PRO A 479 -10.01 -20.12 0.65
C PRO A 479 -11.04 -19.89 -0.47
N GLY A 480 -11.02 -18.68 -1.03
CA GLY A 480 -11.55 -18.36 -2.36
C GLY A 480 -12.64 -17.30 -2.40
N LYS A 481 -12.25 -16.01 -2.48
CA LYS A 481 -12.95 -14.92 -3.19
C LYS A 481 -12.14 -13.62 -3.12
N SER A 482 -11.87 -13.04 -4.29
CA SER A 482 -11.18 -11.77 -4.51
C SER A 482 -12.08 -10.56 -4.23
N TYR A 483 -11.53 -9.51 -3.62
CA TYR A 483 -12.10 -8.15 -3.66
C TYR A 483 -10.98 -7.11 -3.76
N TYR A 484 -11.10 -6.20 -4.75
CA TYR A 484 -10.40 -4.91 -4.87
C TYR A 484 -11.50 -3.81 -4.71
N TYR A 485 -11.35 -2.61 -4.14
CA TYR A 485 -10.21 -1.70 -3.90
C TYR A 485 -10.38 -0.89 -2.58
N ALA A 486 -9.25 -0.53 -1.97
CA ALA A 486 -8.91 0.65 -1.15
C ALA A 486 -9.82 1.10 0.02
N ASP A 487 -9.42 0.76 1.24
CA ASP A 487 -8.75 1.67 2.18
C ASP A 487 -8.36 0.82 3.41
N ASP A 488 -7.07 0.76 3.72
CA ASP A 488 -6.56 0.16 4.95
C ASP A 488 -7.21 0.83 6.16
N CYS A 489 -8.20 0.16 6.74
CA CYS A 489 -8.85 0.55 8.00
C CYS A 489 -8.79 -0.62 8.99
N ASP A 490 -7.60 -1.15 9.25
CA ASP A 490 -7.35 -1.88 10.48
C ASP A 490 -7.06 -0.84 11.58
N ASP A 491 -8.11 -0.35 12.24
CA ASP A 491 -8.03 0.68 13.27
C ASP A 491 -8.62 0.17 14.60
N ASP A 492 -7.76 -0.33 15.50
CA ASP A 492 -8.08 -0.78 16.87
C ASP A 492 -8.47 0.37 17.82
N ASN A 493 -8.90 1.52 17.30
CA ASN A 493 -9.32 2.67 18.11
C ASN A 493 -10.73 3.17 17.76
N LEU A 494 -11.55 2.30 17.16
CA LEU A 494 -12.98 2.52 17.10
C LEU A 494 -13.53 2.59 18.54
N PRO A 495 -14.26 3.65 18.94
CA PRO A 495 -15.05 3.59 20.16
C PRO A 495 -15.99 2.41 19.99
N MET A 496 -15.78 1.37 20.79
CA MET A 496 -16.63 0.19 20.75
C MET A 496 -18.07 0.63 21.00
N ILE A 497 -18.96 0.26 20.08
CA ILE A 497 -20.36 0.05 20.43
C ILE A 497 -20.29 -1.11 21.43
N ILE A 498 -20.49 -0.82 22.71
CA ILE A 498 -20.45 -1.83 23.79
C ILE A 498 -21.78 -2.52 23.84
#